data_AF-A0A2V8DRY5-F1
#
_entry.id   AF-A0A2V8DRY5-F1
#
_cell.length_a   1.000
_cell.length_b   1.000
_cell.length_c   1.000
_cell.angle_alpha   90.00
_cell.angle_beta   90.00
_cell.angle_gamma   90.00
#
_symmetry.space_group_name_H-M   'P 1'
#
loop_
_entity.id
_entity.type
_entity.pdbx_description
1 polymer ?
#
loop_
_entity_poly.entity_id
_entity_poly.type
_entity_poly.pdbx_seq_one_letter_code
_entity_poly.pdbx_strand_id
1 'polypeptide(L)'
;MCSTGASERYYADLSLKRRLSTPEGKKAYVRSLFATIADRYDLITVVLSYGLDWRWKLRLVDLVHPDANARSLDLATGTGDIAFLLRRGCAHVIGLDVTQRMVELARAKGSGRLPGRRHDDPPIRRRPVRRRDDRLWAQKCSRADRGPR
;
A
#
# COMPACT_ATOMS: atom_id res chain seq x y z
N MET A 1 -42.04 -20.28 13.36
CA MET A 1 -40.59 -20.38 13.05
C MET A 1 -40.18 -19.19 12.16
N CYS A 2 -39.92 -18.01 12.73
CA CYS A 2 -39.29 -16.90 11.99
C CYS A 2 -38.86 -15.82 13.00
N SER A 3 -37.61 -15.84 13.47
CA SER A 3 -37.01 -14.69 14.20
C SER A 3 -35.48 -14.73 14.32
N THR A 4 -34.84 -15.88 14.06
CA THR A 4 -33.38 -16.04 14.30
C THR A 4 -32.49 -15.20 13.38
N GLY A 5 -32.94 -14.86 12.17
CA GLY A 5 -32.11 -14.16 11.18
C GLY A 5 -31.95 -12.64 11.39
N ALA A 6 -32.88 -12.00 12.11
CA ALA A 6 -32.81 -10.55 12.38
C ALA A 6 -31.89 -10.24 13.57
N SER A 7 -31.94 -11.07 14.61
CA SER A 7 -31.06 -10.96 15.77
C SER A 7 -29.62 -11.29 15.41
N GLU A 8 -29.36 -12.36 14.66
CA GLU A 8 -28.00 -12.77 14.27
C GLU A 8 -27.29 -11.71 13.41
N ARG A 9 -28.01 -11.08 12.47
CA ARG A 9 -27.49 -9.94 11.67
C ARG A 9 -27.25 -8.69 12.51
N TYR A 10 -28.13 -8.41 13.47
CA TYR A 10 -27.98 -7.29 14.40
C TYR A 10 -26.79 -7.48 15.33
N TYR A 11 -26.58 -8.69 15.88
CA TYR A 11 -25.42 -9.02 16.69
C TYR A 11 -24.12 -9.04 15.87
N ALA A 12 -24.16 -9.49 14.61
CA ALA A 12 -23.01 -9.38 13.70
C ALA A 12 -22.62 -7.92 13.44
N ASP A 13 -23.58 -7.05 13.13
CA ASP A 13 -23.37 -5.60 12.93
C ASP A 13 -22.84 -4.91 14.20
N LEU A 14 -23.43 -5.20 15.37
CA LEU A 14 -22.93 -4.69 16.66
C LEU A 14 -21.52 -5.19 16.98
N SER A 15 -21.20 -6.45 16.69
CA SER A 15 -19.87 -7.02 16.90
C SER A 15 -18.82 -6.37 15.99
N LEU A 16 -19.21 -6.06 14.75
CA LEU A 16 -18.34 -5.40 13.76
C LEU A 16 -18.12 -3.93 14.13
N LYS A 17 -19.19 -3.21 14.46
CA LYS A 17 -19.13 -1.83 14.97
C LYS A 17 -18.23 -1.71 16.19
N ARG A 18 -18.35 -2.64 17.15
CA ARG A 18 -17.48 -2.69 18.34
C ARG A 18 -16.02 -2.98 18.00
N ARG A 19 -15.75 -3.83 17.00
CA ARG A 19 -14.38 -4.09 16.53
C ARG A 19 -13.79 -2.86 15.83
N LEU A 20 -14.60 -2.06 15.14
CA LEU A 20 -14.15 -0.88 14.40
C LEU A 20 -14.11 0.40 15.26
N SER A 21 -14.70 0.41 16.45
CA SER A 21 -14.84 1.61 17.29
C SER A 21 -13.58 2.01 18.05
N THR A 22 -12.58 1.13 18.18
CA THR A 22 -11.28 1.46 18.80
C THR A 22 -10.14 1.36 17.78
N PRO A 23 -9.07 2.17 17.88
CA PRO A 23 -7.90 2.05 17.02
C PRO A 23 -7.28 0.64 17.04
N GLU A 24 -7.19 0.04 18.22
CA GLU A 24 -6.61 -1.29 18.44
C GLU A 24 -7.51 -2.37 17.83
N GLY A 25 -8.82 -2.29 18.06
CA GLY A 25 -9.80 -3.21 17.49
C GLY A 25 -9.82 -3.14 15.97
N LYS A 26 -9.79 -1.92 15.41
CA LYS A 26 -9.75 -1.70 13.97
C LYS A 26 -8.48 -2.28 13.38
N LYS A 27 -7.32 -2.06 14.02
CA LYS A 27 -6.03 -2.61 13.57
C LYS A 27 -6.02 -4.14 13.57
N ALA A 28 -6.53 -4.76 14.64
CA ALA A 28 -6.64 -6.21 14.72
C ALA A 28 -7.58 -6.78 13.63
N TYR A 29 -8.73 -6.14 13.43
CA TYR A 29 -9.68 -6.52 12.39
C TYR A 29 -9.07 -6.42 10.99
N VAL A 30 -8.48 -5.27 10.64
CA VAL A 30 -7.83 -5.03 9.35
C VAL A 30 -6.71 -6.05 9.11
N ARG A 31 -5.87 -6.34 10.11
CA ARG A 31 -4.81 -7.36 10.01
C ARG A 31 -5.39 -8.73 9.70
N SER A 32 -6.46 -9.14 10.39
CA SER A 32 -7.11 -10.45 10.19
C SER A 32 -7.78 -10.58 8.82
N LEU A 33 -8.41 -9.50 8.36
CA LEU A 33 -9.06 -9.42 7.06
C LEU A 33 -8.02 -9.57 5.94
N PHE A 34 -6.95 -8.76 5.97
CA PHE A 34 -5.91 -8.84 4.95
C PHE A 34 -5.13 -10.15 4.99
N ALA A 35 -4.89 -10.74 6.17
CA ALA A 35 -4.30 -12.08 6.24
C ALA A 35 -5.12 -13.15 5.50
N THR A 36 -6.45 -13.00 5.49
CA THR A 36 -7.37 -13.94 4.84
C THR A 36 -7.52 -13.68 3.34
N ILE A 37 -7.60 -12.41 2.93
CA ILE A 37 -7.96 -12.06 1.54
C ILE A 37 -6.77 -11.73 0.63
N ALA A 38 -5.55 -11.59 1.18
CA ALA A 38 -4.38 -11.12 0.44
C ALA A 38 -4.18 -11.83 -0.90
N ASP A 39 -4.29 -13.16 -0.91
CA ASP A 39 -4.04 -13.99 -2.09
C ASP A 39 -4.98 -13.70 -3.27
N ARG A 40 -6.22 -13.27 -2.98
CA ARG A 40 -7.22 -12.96 -4.00
C ARG A 40 -7.34 -11.46 -4.28
N TYR A 41 -6.86 -10.63 -3.36
CA TYR A 41 -7.02 -9.18 -3.44
C TYR A 41 -6.38 -8.60 -4.70
N ASP A 42 -5.15 -9.01 -5.02
CA ASP A 42 -4.44 -8.55 -6.22
C ASP A 42 -5.25 -8.83 -7.51
N LEU A 43 -5.82 -10.04 -7.63
CA LEU A 43 -6.64 -10.41 -8.78
C LEU A 43 -7.91 -9.55 -8.86
N ILE A 44 -8.59 -9.38 -7.73
CA ILE A 44 -9.80 -8.57 -7.66
C ILE A 44 -9.50 -7.11 -8.04
N THR A 45 -8.38 -6.55 -7.57
CA THR A 45 -7.96 -5.19 -7.92
C THR A 45 -7.73 -5.04 -9.42
N VAL A 46 -7.08 -6.00 -10.06
CA VAL A 46 -6.86 -5.98 -11.52
C VAL A 46 -8.19 -6.07 -12.27
N VAL A 47 -9.07 -7.00 -11.88
CA VAL A 47 -10.36 -7.20 -12.56
C VAL A 47 -11.27 -5.98 -12.40
N LEU A 48 -11.47 -5.51 -11.17
CA LEU A 48 -12.37 -4.38 -10.89
C LEU A 48 -11.86 -3.06 -11.47
N SER A 49 -10.55 -2.88 -11.56
CA SER A 49 -9.96 -1.70 -12.21
C SER A 49 -9.91 -1.82 -13.74
N TYR A 50 -10.35 -2.94 -14.33
CA TYR A 50 -10.13 -3.26 -15.74
C TYR A 50 -8.64 -3.12 -16.13
N GLY A 51 -7.73 -3.44 -15.21
CA GLY A 51 -6.27 -3.32 -15.36
C GLY A 51 -5.72 -1.89 -15.32
N LEU A 52 -6.55 -0.88 -15.01
CA LEU A 52 -6.10 0.51 -14.90
C LEU A 52 -5.21 0.76 -13.67
N ASP A 53 -5.30 -0.10 -12.65
CA ASP A 53 -4.47 -0.02 -11.45
C ASP A 53 -2.97 0.06 -11.78
N TRP A 54 -2.54 -0.68 -12.82
CA TRP A 54 -1.16 -0.67 -13.28
C TRP A 54 -0.71 0.70 -13.79
N ARG A 55 -1.57 1.40 -14.54
CA ARG A 55 -1.26 2.74 -15.06
C ARG A 55 -1.13 3.76 -13.93
N TRP A 56 -1.94 3.62 -12.87
CA TRP A 56 -1.85 4.47 -11.69
C TRP A 56 -0.56 4.23 -10.92
N LYS A 57 -0.14 2.97 -10.75
CA LYS A 57 1.14 2.62 -10.11
C LYS A 57 2.34 3.21 -10.87
N LEU A 58 2.35 3.12 -12.20
CA LEU A 58 3.38 3.74 -13.03
C LEU A 58 3.39 5.26 -12.88
N ARG A 59 2.21 5.89 -12.90
CA ARG A 59 2.10 7.34 -12.73
C ARG A 59 2.56 7.80 -11.35
N LEU A 60 2.25 7.04 -10.30
CA LEU A 60 2.75 7.33 -8.95
C LEU A 60 4.28 7.32 -8.93
N VAL A 61 4.91 6.29 -9.51
CA VAL A 61 6.37 6.18 -9.54
C VAL A 61 7.00 7.30 -10.35
N ASP A 62 6.40 7.70 -11.46
CA ASP A 62 6.87 8.86 -12.24
C ASP A 62 6.79 10.16 -11.43
N LEU A 63 5.71 10.37 -10.67
CA LEU A 63 5.55 11.54 -9.78
C LEU A 63 6.56 11.59 -8.63
N VAL A 64 7.01 10.43 -8.15
CA VAL A 64 8.04 10.33 -7.10
C VAL A 64 9.42 10.76 -7.63
N HIS A 65 9.62 10.78 -8.95
CA HIS A 65 10.90 11.10 -9.59
C HIS A 65 12.08 10.30 -9.00
N PRO A 66 12.12 8.97 -9.23
CA PRO A 66 13.14 8.12 -8.65
C PRO A 66 14.54 8.55 -9.08
N ASP A 67 15.43 8.65 -8.09
CA ASP A 67 16.82 9.03 -8.24
C ASP A 67 17.71 7.81 -8.01
N ALA A 68 18.66 7.59 -8.92
CA ALA A 68 19.54 6.44 -8.91
C ALA A 68 20.39 6.31 -7.63
N ASN A 69 20.56 7.40 -6.87
CA ASN A 69 21.29 7.42 -5.60
C ASN A 69 20.37 7.42 -4.37
N ALA A 70 19.05 7.52 -4.56
CA ALA A 70 18.10 7.62 -3.45
C ALA A 70 17.79 6.28 -2.79
N ARG A 71 17.50 6.36 -1.49
CA ARG A 71 16.89 5.30 -0.70
C ARG A 71 15.40 5.61 -0.55
N SER A 72 14.53 4.66 -0.86
CA SER A 72 13.07 4.81 -0.80
C SER A 72 12.45 3.84 0.21
N LEU A 73 11.35 4.29 0.83
CA LEU A 73 10.51 3.50 1.73
C LEU A 73 9.09 3.50 1.19
N ASP A 74 8.56 2.33 0.87
CA ASP A 74 7.18 2.10 0.46
C ASP A 74 6.36 1.63 1.67
N LEU A 75 5.43 2.47 2.13
CA LEU A 75 4.59 2.22 3.30
C LEU A 75 3.28 1.59 2.86
N ALA A 76 2.85 0.53 3.56
CA ALA A 76 1.74 -0.32 3.13
C ALA A 76 1.99 -0.90 1.73
N THR A 77 3.18 -1.48 1.55
CA THR A 77 3.68 -1.98 0.26
C THR A 77 2.82 -3.10 -0.33
N GLY A 78 1.96 -3.74 0.48
CA GLY A 78 1.14 -4.87 0.05
C GLY A 78 2.01 -5.99 -0.53
N THR A 79 1.66 -6.46 -1.71
CA THR A 79 2.42 -7.49 -2.45
C THR A 79 3.63 -6.93 -3.23
N GLY A 80 4.01 -5.66 -2.99
CA GLY A 80 5.29 -5.09 -3.39
C GLY A 80 5.35 -4.42 -4.76
N ASP A 81 4.24 -4.29 -5.49
CA ASP A 81 4.24 -3.78 -6.88
C ASP A 81 4.95 -2.42 -7.02
N ILE A 82 4.67 -1.47 -6.12
CA ILE A 82 5.26 -0.13 -6.16
C ILE A 82 6.73 -0.17 -5.76
N ALA A 83 7.07 -0.89 -4.69
CA ALA A 83 8.45 -1.12 -4.29
C ALA A 83 9.30 -1.71 -5.44
N PHE A 84 8.77 -2.66 -6.21
CA PHE A 84 9.45 -3.23 -7.37
C PHE A 84 9.62 -2.23 -8.52
N LEU A 85 8.61 -1.40 -8.78
CA LEU A 85 8.72 -0.33 -9.77
C LEU A 85 9.77 0.71 -9.37
N LEU A 86 9.78 1.14 -8.10
CA LEU A 86 10.79 2.07 -7.57
C LEU A 86 12.20 1.50 -7.66
N ARG A 87 12.38 0.18 -7.46
CA ARG A 87 13.68 -0.49 -7.57
C ARG A 87 14.30 -0.40 -8.97
N ARG A 88 13.51 -0.09 -10.01
CA ARG A 88 14.03 0.18 -11.37
C ARG A 88 14.73 1.54 -11.49
N GLY A 89 14.50 2.45 -10.54
CA GLY A 89 15.01 3.82 -10.58
C GLY A 89 15.80 4.26 -9.35
N CYS A 90 15.66 3.60 -8.20
CA CYS A 90 16.32 3.92 -6.94
C CYS A 90 17.45 2.94 -6.58
N ALA A 91 18.48 3.41 -5.87
CA ALA A 91 19.57 2.56 -5.38
C ALA A 91 19.07 1.49 -4.39
N HIS A 92 18.17 1.88 -3.49
CA HIS A 92 17.69 1.01 -2.43
C HIS A 92 16.22 1.27 -2.15
N VAL A 93 15.42 0.21 -2.01
CA VAL A 93 13.99 0.31 -1.72
C VAL A 93 13.65 -0.67 -0.60
N ILE A 94 12.95 -0.16 0.41
CA ILE A 94 12.41 -0.95 1.52
C ILE A 94 10.89 -0.91 1.40
N GLY A 95 10.23 -2.06 1.41
CA GLY A 95 8.79 -2.16 1.52
C GLY A 95 8.38 -2.57 2.94
N LEU A 96 7.37 -1.92 3.50
CA LEU A 96 6.82 -2.23 4.81
C LEU A 96 5.30 -2.44 4.72
N ASP A 97 4.80 -3.50 5.34
CA ASP A 97 3.37 -3.76 5.49
C ASP A 97 3.04 -4.20 6.92
N VAL A 98 1.78 -4.02 7.33
CA VAL A 98 1.29 -4.39 8.66
C VAL A 98 1.07 -5.89 8.81
N THR A 99 0.86 -6.60 7.70
CA THR A 99 0.61 -8.04 7.72
C THR A 99 1.81 -8.81 7.18
N GLN A 100 2.19 -9.87 7.89
CA GLN A 100 3.28 -10.75 7.45
C GLN A 100 2.97 -11.42 6.10
N ARG A 101 1.70 -11.82 5.88
CA ARG A 101 1.25 -12.45 4.63
C ARG A 101 1.53 -11.58 3.40
N MET A 102 1.29 -10.27 3.47
CA MET A 102 1.58 -9.35 2.35
C MET A 102 3.08 -9.33 2.01
N VAL A 103 3.94 -9.30 3.03
CA VAL A 103 5.40 -9.32 2.85
C VAL A 103 5.88 -10.67 2.27
N GLU A 104 5.30 -11.78 2.70
CA GLU A 104 5.58 -13.12 2.14
C GLU A 104 5.20 -13.19 0.65
N LEU A 105 4.02 -12.70 0.30
CA LEU A 105 3.58 -12.62 -1.10
C LEU A 105 4.50 -11.72 -1.93
N ALA A 106 4.92 -10.58 -1.39
CA ALA A 106 5.88 -9.70 -2.03
C ALA A 106 7.22 -10.42 -2.27
N ARG A 107 7.76 -11.12 -1.27
CA ARG A 107 9.01 -11.89 -1.39
C ARG A 107 8.89 -13.01 -2.44
N ALA A 108 7.79 -13.74 -2.44
CA ALA A 108 7.52 -14.78 -3.44
C ALA A 108 7.44 -14.19 -4.85
N LYS A 109 6.69 -13.09 -5.03
CA LYS A 109 6.59 -12.36 -6.31
C LYS A 109 7.95 -11.85 -6.78
N GLY A 110 8.76 -11.29 -5.89
CA GLY A 110 10.10 -10.78 -6.21
C GLY A 110 11.10 -11.88 -6.60
N SER A 111 10.93 -13.10 -6.08
CA SER A 111 11.76 -14.27 -6.39
C SER A 111 11.39 -14.93 -7.72
N GLY A 112 10.14 -14.78 -8.16
CA GLY A 112 9.53 -15.55 -9.27
C GLY A 112 9.26 -14.79 -10.56
N ARG A 113 10.05 -13.75 -10.89
CA ARG A 113 9.82 -12.70 -11.93
C ARG A 113 9.27 -11.44 -11.27
N LEU A 114 10.13 -10.43 -11.12
CA LEU A 114 9.69 -9.04 -10.91
C LEU A 114 8.52 -8.77 -11.85
N PRO A 115 7.42 -8.12 -11.41
CA PRO A 115 6.29 -7.84 -12.28
C PRO A 115 6.85 -7.29 -13.58
N GLY A 116 6.73 -8.09 -14.64
CA GLY A 116 7.48 -7.87 -15.88
C GLY A 116 7.13 -6.48 -16.37
N ARG A 117 8.08 -5.74 -16.92
CA ARG A 117 7.71 -4.60 -17.77
C ARG A 117 6.64 -5.13 -18.72
N ARG A 118 5.44 -4.56 -18.68
CA ARG A 118 4.54 -4.77 -19.81
C ARG A 118 5.25 -4.16 -21.01
N HIS A 119 5.08 -4.76 -22.19
CA HIS A 119 5.77 -4.32 -23.39
C HIS A 119 5.59 -2.80 -23.62
N ASP A 120 4.43 -2.26 -23.22
CA ASP A 120 4.06 -0.86 -23.43
C ASP A 120 4.29 0.04 -22.21
N ASP A 121 5.03 -0.42 -21.20
CA ASP A 121 5.36 0.42 -20.05
C ASP A 121 6.29 1.57 -20.49
N PRO A 122 5.92 2.85 -20.29
CA PRO A 122 6.81 3.96 -20.57
C PRO A 122 8.06 3.88 -19.70
N PRO A 123 9.21 4.36 -20.19
CA PRO A 123 10.42 4.41 -19.39
C PRO A 123 10.21 5.30 -18.17
N ILE A 124 10.58 4.78 -16.99
CA ILE A 124 10.58 5.56 -15.74
C ILE A 124 11.60 6.69 -15.89
N ARG A 125 11.13 7.94 -15.85
CA ARG A 125 11.98 9.11 -16.00
C ARG A 125 12.80 9.31 -14.73
N ARG A 126 14.13 9.22 -14.86
CA ARG A 126 15.05 9.59 -13.79
C ARG A 126 15.33 11.08 -13.87
N ARG A 127 15.15 11.79 -12.76
CA ARG A 127 15.64 13.16 -12.62
C ARG A 127 16.46 13.23 -11.33
N PRO A 128 17.54 14.01 -11.29
CA PRO A 128 18.20 14.32 -10.03
C PRO A 128 17.14 14.92 -9.11
N VAL A 129 16.90 14.29 -7.97
CA VAL A 129 16.08 14.90 -6.93
C VAL A 129 16.83 16.15 -6.50
N ARG A 130 16.25 17.34 -6.75
CA ARG A 130 16.76 18.57 -6.14
C ARG A 130 16.85 18.30 -4.65
N ARG A 131 18.05 18.43 -4.05
CA ARG A 131 18.22 18.31 -2.60
C ARG A 131 17.11 19.11 -1.95
N ARG A 132 16.25 18.41 -1.21
CA ARG A 132 15.16 19.03 -0.47
C ARG A 132 15.80 20.00 0.49
N ASP A 133 15.34 21.25 0.52
CA ASP A 133 15.78 22.18 1.55
C ASP A 133 15.21 21.70 2.89
N ASP A 134 16.05 21.07 3.70
CA ASP A 134 15.66 20.44 4.96
C ASP A 134 14.97 21.44 5.91
N ARG A 135 15.23 22.75 5.74
CA ARG A 135 14.58 23.84 6.48
C ARG A 135 13.08 23.93 6.19
N LEU A 136 12.67 23.76 4.92
CA LEU A 136 11.26 23.83 4.52
C LEU A 136 10.45 22.62 5.00
N TRP A 137 11.08 21.44 5.08
CA TRP A 137 10.43 20.24 5.59
C TRP A 137 10.25 20.29 7.11
N ALA A 138 11.30 20.67 7.85
CA ALA A 138 11.23 20.84 9.29
C ALA A 138 10.14 21.87 9.70
N GLN A 139 9.99 22.95 8.93
CA GLN A 139 8.96 23.96 9.16
C GLN A 139 7.53 23.48 8.85
N LYS A 140 7.37 22.53 7.91
CA LYS A 140 6.07 21.87 7.65
C LYS A 140 5.72 20.85 8.74
N CYS A 141 6.69 20.06 9.20
CA CYS A 141 6.49 19.09 10.29
C CYS A 141 6.13 19.80 11.60
N SER A 142 6.80 20.91 11.96
CA SER A 142 6.50 21.67 13.18
C SER A 142 5.13 22.38 13.17
N ARG A 143 4.50 22.54 12.01
CA ARG A 143 3.13 23.02 11.87
C ARG A 143 2.10 21.88 12.00
N ALA A 144 2.47 20.65 11.65
CA ALA A 144 1.59 19.48 11.76
C ALA A 144 1.45 18.97 13.22
N ASP A 145 2.47 19.16 14.05
CA ASP A 145 2.44 18.82 15.49
C ASP A 145 1.56 19.77 16.33
N ARG A 146 1.13 20.91 15.77
CA ARG A 146 0.14 21.78 16.40
C ARG A 146 -1.24 21.32 15.94
N GLY A 147 -1.85 20.39 16.67
CA GLY A 147 -3.23 19.95 16.44
C GLY A 147 -4.24 21.10 16.44
N PRO A 148 -5.46 20.90 15.92
CA PRO A 148 -6.50 21.92 15.91
C PRO A 148 -6.81 22.34 17.37
N ARG A 149 -6.86 23.65 17.61
CA ARG A 149 -7.21 24.23 18.92
C ARG A 149 -8.66 23.96 19.27
#